data_AF-A0A2M9BSP4-F1
#
_entry.id   AF-A0A2M9BSP4-F1
#
_cell.length_a   1.000
_cell.length_b   1.000
_cell.length_c   1.000
_cell.angle_alpha   90.00
_cell.angle_beta   90.00
_cell.angle_gamma   90.00
#
_symmetry.space_group_name_H-M   'P 1'
#
loop_
_entity.id
_entity.type
_entity.pdbx_description
1 polymer ?
#
loop_
_entity_poly.entity_id
_entity_poly.type
_entity_poly.pdbx_seq_one_letter_code
_entity_poly.pdbx_strand_id
1 'polypeptide(L)'
;MLYRTRFRAAAALPLLLALGACSLDLNERPNATNDATATTVPAATLQEVRWELVELNGQPATAAAQTPYLVLQGGRARAEGRAGCNKFSGPYTLAEDGRLRLGPLLTTRSTCPDIQTEISFLQALNQAQRYRISGSTLRLYAADTLGAPLARLKAVSE
;
A
#
# COMPACT_ATOMS: atom_id res chain seq x y z
N MET A 1 71.24 11.77 43.92
CA MET A 1 70.21 12.52 44.66
C MET A 1 69.19 11.50 45.15
N LEU A 2 69.28 10.99 46.39
CA LEU A 2 68.71 11.58 47.63
C LEU A 2 67.20 11.82 47.45
N TYR A 3 66.25 11.37 48.27
CA TYR A 3 66.20 10.99 49.69
C TYR A 3 64.72 10.57 49.93
N ARG A 4 64.44 9.34 50.36
CA ARG A 4 64.11 8.94 51.76
C ARG A 4 62.62 9.11 52.14
N THR A 5 62.06 7.99 52.64
CA THR A 5 61.26 7.86 53.88
C THR A 5 59.82 8.40 53.99
N ARG A 6 58.87 7.88 54.79
CA ARG A 6 58.73 6.78 55.78
C ARG A 6 57.24 6.40 55.88
N PHE A 7 56.97 5.15 56.27
CA PHE A 7 55.92 4.63 57.19
C PHE A 7 54.66 5.48 57.48
N ARG A 8 53.49 4.82 57.44
CA ARG A 8 52.67 4.53 58.63
C ARG A 8 51.60 3.48 58.35
N ALA A 9 51.50 2.51 59.25
CA ALA A 9 50.41 1.55 59.34
C ALA A 9 49.21 2.16 60.09
N ALA A 10 48.04 1.54 59.88
CA ALA A 10 47.01 1.18 60.87
C ALA A 10 45.59 1.68 60.56
N ALA A 11 44.67 0.70 60.72
CA ALA A 11 43.30 0.82 61.21
C ALA A 11 42.28 1.57 60.31
N ALA A 12 40.99 1.27 60.31
CA ALA A 12 40.18 0.14 60.72
C ALA A 12 38.74 0.47 60.26
N LEU A 13 37.91 -0.57 60.23
CA LEU A 13 36.45 -0.59 60.28
C LEU A 13 35.61 -0.29 59.00
N PRO A 14 34.55 -1.09 58.81
CA PRO A 14 33.69 -1.09 57.63
C PRO A 14 32.58 -0.04 57.77
N LEU A 15 32.03 0.41 56.64
CA LEU A 15 30.79 1.18 56.62
C LEU A 15 29.77 0.48 55.71
N LEU A 16 28.79 -0.15 56.35
CA LEU A 16 27.54 -0.59 55.74
C LEU A 16 26.79 0.64 55.21
N LEU A 17 26.59 0.68 53.90
CA LEU A 17 25.55 1.51 53.26
C LEU A 17 24.61 0.56 52.53
N ALA A 18 23.54 0.17 53.21
CA ALA A 18 22.33 -0.28 52.56
C ALA A 18 21.72 0.92 51.83
N LEU A 19 21.23 0.73 50.60
CA LEU A 19 20.07 1.42 50.03
C LEU A 19 19.80 0.90 48.60
N GLY A 20 18.55 0.51 48.37
CA GLY A 20 17.94 0.56 47.04
C GLY A 20 17.96 -0.75 46.24
N ALA A 21 17.06 -1.68 46.57
CA ALA A 21 16.52 -2.56 45.54
C ALA A 21 15.70 -1.68 44.58
N CYS A 22 16.30 -1.23 43.47
CA CYS A 22 15.51 -0.93 42.29
C CYS A 22 15.08 -2.26 41.72
N SER A 23 13.81 -2.62 41.88
CA SER A 23 13.19 -3.60 41.00
C SER A 23 13.30 -3.04 39.58
N LEU A 24 14.25 -3.56 38.81
CA LEU A 24 14.23 -3.45 37.36
C LEU A 24 13.09 -4.35 36.89
N ASP A 25 11.89 -3.78 36.75
CA ASP A 25 10.83 -4.39 35.95
C ASP A 25 11.31 -4.41 34.49
N LEU A 26 12.02 -5.48 34.11
CA LEU A 26 12.30 -5.82 32.71
C LEU A 26 11.06 -6.45 32.06
N ASN A 27 9.88 -5.85 32.22
CA ASN A 27 8.65 -6.43 31.67
C ASN A 27 7.69 -5.43 31.03
N GLU A 28 8.23 -4.47 30.29
CA GLU A 28 7.49 -3.83 29.20
C GLU A 28 8.28 -4.00 27.90
N ARG A 29 8.15 -5.19 27.32
CA ARG A 29 8.21 -5.28 25.86
C ARG A 29 7.06 -4.41 25.35
N PRO A 30 7.29 -3.40 24.49
CA PRO A 30 6.20 -2.85 23.72
C PRO A 30 5.68 -4.01 22.89
N ASN A 31 4.52 -4.51 23.28
CA ASN A 31 3.75 -5.45 22.49
C ASN A 31 3.33 -4.64 21.26
N ALA A 32 4.18 -4.65 20.24
CA ALA A 32 3.80 -4.32 18.89
C ALA A 32 2.86 -5.43 18.44
N THR A 33 1.65 -5.42 19.00
CA THR A 33 0.48 -5.92 18.31
C THR A 33 0.42 -5.11 17.04
N ASN A 34 0.93 -5.72 15.98
CA ASN A 34 0.50 -5.52 14.62
C ASN A 34 -1.03 -5.54 14.62
N ASP A 35 -1.65 -4.40 14.93
CA ASP A 35 -3.04 -4.16 14.54
C ASP A 35 -3.02 -3.69 13.09
N ALA A 36 -2.52 -4.59 12.24
CA ALA A 36 -2.87 -4.66 10.85
C ALA A 36 -4.11 -5.55 10.74
N THR A 37 -5.20 -5.15 11.41
CA THR A 37 -6.54 -5.48 10.94
C THR A 37 -6.75 -4.71 9.64
N ALA A 38 -6.14 -5.21 8.57
CA ALA A 38 -6.59 -4.92 7.22
C ALA A 38 -7.97 -5.57 7.09
N THR A 39 -9.00 -4.82 7.48
CA THR A 39 -10.40 -5.14 7.20
C THR A 39 -10.48 -5.51 5.73
N THR A 40 -10.69 -6.80 5.48
CA THR A 40 -10.84 -7.32 4.12
C THR A 40 -12.14 -6.75 3.60
N VAL A 41 -12.06 -5.63 2.88
CA VAL A 41 -13.24 -4.99 2.30
C VAL A 41 -13.88 -6.03 1.36
N PRO A 42 -15.17 -6.39 1.53
CA PRO A 42 -15.79 -7.45 0.74
C PRO A 42 -15.65 -7.19 -0.75
N ALA A 43 -15.44 -8.24 -1.55
CA ALA A 43 -15.36 -8.18 -3.01
C ALA A 43 -16.54 -7.43 -3.67
N ALA A 44 -17.72 -7.45 -3.04
CA ALA A 44 -18.92 -6.73 -3.44
C ALA A 44 -18.77 -5.19 -3.46
N THR A 45 -17.72 -4.64 -2.84
CA THR A 45 -17.41 -3.20 -2.86
C THR A 45 -16.57 -2.76 -4.04
N LEU A 46 -15.94 -3.70 -4.76
CA LEU A 46 -15.11 -3.40 -5.94
C LEU A 46 -15.92 -3.42 -7.23
N GLN A 47 -16.89 -4.34 -7.32
CA GLN A 47 -17.74 -4.58 -8.49
C GLN A 47 -18.84 -3.52 -8.58
N GLU A 48 -19.33 -3.28 -9.81
CA GLU A 48 -20.40 -2.32 -10.11
C GLU A 48 -20.15 -0.89 -9.61
N VAL A 49 -18.89 -0.55 -9.34
CA VAL A 49 -18.44 0.79 -8.97
C VAL A 49 -17.60 1.36 -10.11
N ARG A 50 -17.86 2.62 -10.45
CA ARG A 50 -17.03 3.40 -11.36
C ARG A 50 -15.84 3.98 -10.59
N TRP A 51 -14.65 3.49 -10.92
CA TRP A 51 -13.38 3.91 -10.34
C TRP A 51 -12.64 4.83 -11.30
N GLU A 52 -12.57 6.12 -10.99
CA GLU A 52 -11.88 7.11 -11.81
C GLU A 52 -10.43 7.30 -11.40
N LEU A 53 -9.55 7.35 -12.39
CA LEU A 53 -8.10 7.44 -12.18
C LEU A 53 -7.71 8.79 -11.56
N VAL A 54 -6.90 8.75 -10.51
CA VAL A 54 -6.34 9.95 -9.86
C VAL A 54 -4.82 9.99 -9.86
N GLU A 55 -4.16 8.83 -9.97
CA GLU A 55 -2.69 8.72 -9.97
C GLU A 55 -2.24 7.47 -10.74
N LEU A 56 -1.15 7.60 -11.49
CA LEU A 56 -0.45 6.50 -12.16
C LEU A 56 1.02 6.52 -11.80
N ASN A 57 1.55 5.39 -11.35
CA ASN A 57 2.98 5.21 -11.08
C ASN A 57 3.58 6.35 -10.20
N GLY A 58 2.83 6.80 -9.18
CA GLY A 58 3.25 7.88 -8.29
C GLY A 58 3.07 9.30 -8.82
N GLN A 59 2.56 9.47 -10.05
CA GLN A 59 2.30 10.78 -10.65
C GLN A 59 0.79 11.07 -10.71
N PRO A 60 0.35 12.30 -10.41
CA PRO A 60 -1.05 12.69 -10.61
C PRO A 60 -1.49 12.40 -12.04
N ALA A 61 -2.69 11.85 -12.22
CA ALA A 61 -3.24 11.67 -13.54
C ALA A 61 -3.39 13.05 -14.22
N THR A 62 -2.89 13.17 -15.45
CA THR A 62 -3.03 14.41 -16.21
C THR A 62 -4.50 14.64 -16.56
N ALA A 63 -4.89 15.91 -16.68
CA ALA A 63 -6.22 16.28 -17.13
C ALA A 63 -6.40 15.85 -18.60
N ALA A 64 -6.97 14.67 -18.79
CA ALA A 64 -7.38 14.18 -20.10
C ALA A 64 -8.75 14.78 -20.46
N ALA A 65 -9.04 14.88 -21.76
CA ALA A 65 -10.38 15.27 -22.24
C ALA A 65 -11.49 14.36 -21.68
N GLN A 66 -11.16 13.12 -21.34
CA GLN A 66 -12.03 12.16 -20.67
C GLN A 66 -11.25 11.45 -19.57
N THR A 67 -11.72 11.55 -18.33
CA THR A 67 -11.10 10.89 -17.17
C THR A 67 -11.08 9.37 -17.36
N PRO A 68 -9.90 8.73 -17.32
CA PRO A 68 -9.81 7.28 -17.37
C PRO A 68 -10.52 6.64 -16.19
N TYR A 69 -11.17 5.50 -16.43
CA TYR A 69 -11.92 4.79 -15.39
C TYR A 69 -11.96 3.28 -15.63
N LEU A 70 -12.26 2.55 -14.55
CA LEU A 70 -12.47 1.10 -14.50
C LEU A 70 -13.80 0.78 -13.82
N VAL A 71 -14.53 -0.19 -14.38
CA VAL A 71 -15.69 -0.84 -13.78
C VAL A 71 -15.49 -2.35 -13.87
N LEU A 72 -15.72 -3.07 -12.78
CA LEU A 72 -15.75 -4.53 -12.77
C LEU A 72 -17.20 -5.01 -12.72
N GLN A 73 -17.68 -5.55 -13.83
CA GLN A 73 -19.02 -6.14 -13.95
C GLN A 73 -19.02 -7.52 -13.28
N GLY A 74 -19.77 -7.68 -12.20
CA GLY A 74 -19.85 -8.91 -11.41
C GLY A 74 -20.53 -10.04 -12.17
N GLY A 75 -21.70 -9.76 -12.76
CA GLY A 75 -22.53 -10.79 -13.41
C GLY A 75 -21.90 -11.44 -14.65
N ARG A 76 -20.91 -10.78 -15.28
CA ARG A 76 -20.24 -11.26 -16.51
C ARG A 76 -18.74 -11.49 -16.35
N ALA A 77 -18.19 -11.26 -15.16
CA ALA A 77 -16.74 -11.25 -14.90
C ALA A 77 -15.96 -10.43 -15.96
N ARG A 78 -16.48 -9.25 -16.29
CA ARG A 78 -15.93 -8.37 -17.34
C ARG A 78 -15.42 -7.07 -16.73
N ALA A 79 -14.17 -6.71 -17.01
CA ALA A 79 -13.61 -5.41 -16.73
C ALA A 79 -13.89 -4.51 -17.94
N GLU A 80 -14.45 -3.33 -17.69
CA GLU A 80 -14.79 -2.36 -18.71
C GLU A 80 -14.32 -0.98 -18.29
N GLY A 81 -14.05 -0.12 -19.26
CA GLY A 81 -13.67 1.24 -18.93
C GLY A 81 -13.22 2.04 -20.12
N ARG A 82 -12.62 3.17 -19.80
CA ARG A 82 -11.98 4.06 -20.76
C ARG A 82 -10.60 4.38 -20.24
N ALA A 83 -9.59 4.27 -21.09
CA ALA A 83 -8.21 4.54 -20.71
C ALA A 83 -7.74 5.96 -21.08
N GLY A 84 -8.65 6.77 -21.62
CA GLY A 84 -8.37 8.10 -22.15
C GLY A 84 -9.22 8.26 -23.40
N CYS A 85 -8.57 8.28 -24.56
CA CYS A 85 -9.27 8.34 -25.84
C CYS A 85 -10.06 7.06 -26.11
N ASN A 86 -9.46 5.89 -25.84
CA ASN A 86 -10.02 4.60 -26.18
C ASN A 86 -10.76 3.93 -25.02
N LYS A 87 -11.79 3.17 -25.39
CA LYS A 87 -12.48 2.24 -24.47
C LYS A 87 -11.74 0.92 -24.42
N PHE A 88 -11.87 0.20 -23.31
CA PHE A 88 -11.37 -1.16 -23.17
C PHE A 88 -12.41 -2.10 -22.58
N SER A 89 -12.28 -3.39 -22.89
CA SER A 89 -13.00 -4.46 -22.19
C SER A 89 -12.20 -5.76 -22.17
N GLY A 90 -12.34 -6.55 -21.11
CA GLY A 90 -11.71 -7.86 -21.02
C GLY A 90 -12.25 -8.70 -19.85
N PRO A 91 -11.90 -9.99 -19.77
CA PRO A 91 -12.25 -10.79 -18.61
C PRO A 91 -11.41 -10.37 -17.39
N TYR A 92 -11.89 -10.63 -16.18
CA TYR A 92 -11.07 -10.56 -14.98
C TYR A 92 -11.35 -11.74 -14.04
N THR A 93 -10.40 -12.00 -13.14
CA THR A 93 -10.58 -12.91 -12.01
C THR A 93 -10.41 -12.16 -10.71
N LEU A 94 -11.29 -12.42 -9.75
CA LEU A 94 -11.27 -11.85 -8.41
C LEU A 94 -11.27 -12.99 -7.40
N ALA A 95 -10.39 -12.91 -6.41
CA ALA A 95 -10.35 -13.84 -5.30
C ALA A 95 -10.63 -13.11 -3.99
N GLU A 96 -11.16 -13.83 -3.00
CA GLU A 96 -11.53 -13.29 -1.69
C GLU A 96 -10.34 -12.72 -0.90
N ASP A 97 -9.13 -13.17 -1.22
CA ASP A 97 -7.86 -12.74 -0.61
C ASP A 97 -7.29 -11.41 -1.17
N GLY A 98 -8.09 -10.67 -1.94
CA GLY A 98 -7.70 -9.39 -2.52
C GLY A 98 -6.84 -9.48 -3.79
N ARG A 99 -6.74 -10.67 -4.41
CA ARG A 99 -6.16 -10.80 -5.75
C ARG A 99 -7.16 -10.39 -6.83
N LEU A 100 -6.69 -9.57 -7.76
CA LEU A 100 -7.41 -9.14 -8.95
C LEU A 100 -6.46 -9.27 -10.13
N ARG A 101 -6.85 -10.00 -11.16
CA ARG A 101 -6.11 -10.10 -12.42
C ARG A 101 -7.04 -9.76 -13.57
N LEU A 102 -6.61 -8.83 -14.42
CA LEU A 102 -7.30 -8.56 -15.67
C LEU A 102 -6.67 -9.45 -16.75
N GLY A 103 -7.51 -10.14 -17.50
CA GLY A 103 -7.09 -10.90 -18.67
C GLY A 103 -6.86 -9.98 -19.88
N PRO A 104 -6.72 -10.54 -21.09
CA PRO A 104 -6.47 -9.76 -22.29
C PRO A 104 -7.54 -8.68 -22.50
N LEU A 105 -7.10 -7.41 -22.54
CA LEU A 105 -7.95 -6.26 -22.78
C LEU A 105 -8.02 -5.96 -24.28
N LEU A 106 -9.24 -5.93 -24.81
CA LEU A 106 -9.53 -5.41 -26.14
C LEU A 106 -9.74 -3.91 -26.05
N THR A 107 -9.14 -3.15 -26.96
CA THR A 107 -9.26 -1.69 -27.03
C THR A 107 -9.83 -1.22 -28.36
N THR A 108 -10.53 -0.09 -28.34
CA THR A 108 -10.85 0.63 -29.58
C THR A 108 -9.60 1.33 -30.12
N ARG A 109 -9.66 1.78 -31.39
CA ARG A 109 -8.62 2.63 -31.97
C ARG A 109 -9.26 3.92 -32.50
N SER A 110 -8.91 5.02 -31.86
CA SER A 110 -9.29 6.38 -32.24
C SER A 110 -8.03 7.22 -32.41
N THR A 111 -8.08 8.21 -33.31
CA THR A 111 -6.97 9.15 -33.51
C THR A 111 -7.03 10.23 -32.43
N CYS A 112 -6.10 10.21 -31.49
CA CYS A 112 -5.98 11.20 -30.43
C CYS A 112 -4.54 11.75 -30.35
N PRO A 113 -4.36 13.04 -30.05
CA PRO A 113 -3.04 13.67 -29.97
C PRO A 113 -2.24 13.28 -28.71
N ASP A 114 -2.93 12.93 -27.61
CA ASP A 114 -2.31 12.47 -26.38
C ASP A 114 -2.82 11.07 -26.02
N ILE A 115 -1.90 10.11 -26.01
CA ILE A 115 -2.15 8.69 -25.70
C ILE A 115 -1.28 8.19 -24.55
N GLN A 116 -0.45 9.04 -23.94
CA GLN A 116 0.55 8.57 -22.97
C GLN A 116 -0.13 8.03 -21.71
N THR A 117 -1.12 8.76 -21.19
CA THR A 117 -1.93 8.32 -20.06
C THR A 117 -2.69 7.03 -20.38
N GLU A 118 -3.15 6.86 -21.62
CA GLU A 118 -3.84 5.64 -22.06
C GLU A 118 -2.93 4.42 -22.03
N ILE A 119 -1.74 4.53 -22.62
CA ILE A 119 -0.74 3.45 -22.62
C ILE A 119 -0.37 3.09 -21.18
N SER A 120 -0.04 4.08 -20.36
CA SER A 120 0.39 3.86 -18.98
C SER A 120 -0.72 3.26 -18.12
N PHE A 121 -1.98 3.66 -18.30
CA PHE A 121 -3.08 3.07 -17.56
C PHE A 121 -3.40 1.65 -17.99
N LEU A 122 -3.43 1.35 -19.30
CA LEU A 122 -3.61 -0.02 -19.79
C LEU A 122 -2.48 -0.94 -19.32
N GLN A 123 -1.25 -0.45 -19.27
CA GLN A 123 -0.12 -1.19 -18.71
C GLN A 123 -0.31 -1.47 -17.22
N ALA A 124 -0.71 -0.48 -16.43
CA ALA A 124 -1.02 -0.66 -15.01
C ALA A 124 -2.14 -1.70 -14.78
N LEU A 125 -3.18 -1.66 -15.61
CA LEU A 125 -4.28 -2.64 -15.56
C LEU A 125 -3.80 -4.07 -15.89
N ASN A 126 -2.98 -4.22 -16.93
CA ASN A 126 -2.42 -5.53 -17.32
C ASN A 126 -1.44 -6.09 -16.28
N GLN A 127 -0.75 -5.22 -15.54
CA GLN A 127 0.20 -5.62 -14.50
C GLN A 127 -0.47 -5.87 -13.14
N ALA A 128 -1.71 -5.44 -12.94
CA ALA A 128 -2.41 -5.58 -11.67
C ALA A 128 -2.60 -7.06 -11.29
N GLN A 129 -2.17 -7.40 -10.07
CA GLN A 129 -2.33 -8.72 -9.46
C GLN A 129 -3.10 -8.66 -8.14
N ARG A 130 -3.12 -7.49 -7.49
CA ARG A 130 -3.81 -7.25 -6.23
C ARG A 130 -4.48 -5.89 -6.20
N TYR A 131 -5.47 -5.76 -5.34
CA TYR A 131 -6.12 -4.51 -5.05
C TYR A 131 -6.27 -4.27 -3.55
N ARG A 132 -6.42 -3.00 -3.16
CA ARG A 132 -6.92 -2.61 -1.84
C ARG A 132 -7.91 -1.47 -1.98
N ILE A 133 -8.97 -1.54 -1.19
CA ILE A 133 -9.94 -0.45 -1.03
C ILE A 133 -9.77 0.15 0.36
N SER A 134 -9.75 1.48 0.45
CA SER A 134 -9.72 2.24 1.71
C SER A 134 -10.62 3.45 1.55
N GLY A 135 -11.78 3.43 2.21
CA GLY A 135 -12.85 4.42 1.99
C GLY A 135 -13.28 4.41 0.51
N SER A 136 -13.27 5.58 -0.13
CA SER A 136 -13.60 5.74 -1.55
C SER A 136 -12.39 5.56 -2.49
N THR A 137 -11.28 5.00 -2.03
CA THR A 137 -10.04 4.90 -2.82
C THR A 137 -9.70 3.44 -3.12
N LEU A 138 -9.54 3.12 -4.40
CA LEU A 138 -9.00 1.87 -4.90
C LEU A 138 -7.51 2.04 -5.24
N ARG A 139 -6.69 1.08 -4.86
CA ARG A 139 -5.27 0.99 -5.25
C ARG A 139 -4.99 -0.36 -5.90
N LEU A 140 -4.26 -0.35 -7.02
CA LEU A 140 -3.86 -1.54 -7.77
C LEU A 140 -2.36 -1.77 -7.62
N TYR A 141 -1.95 -3.05 -7.51
CA TYR A 141 -0.56 -3.44 -7.22
C TYR A 141 -0.08 -4.53 -8.17
N ALA A 142 1.22 -4.50 -8.49
CA ALA A 142 1.84 -5.40 -9.47
C ALA A 142 2.17 -6.81 -8.94
N ALA A 143 2.29 -6.98 -7.62
CA ALA A 143 2.82 -8.20 -7.01
C ALA A 143 2.06 -8.56 -5.74
N ASP A 144 2.38 -9.73 -5.18
CA ASP A 144 1.79 -10.21 -3.94
C ASP A 144 2.24 -9.40 -2.71
N THR A 145 3.44 -8.83 -2.76
CA THR A 145 3.92 -7.86 -1.76
C THR A 145 3.53 -6.45 -2.17
N LEU A 146 3.06 -5.67 -1.19
CA LEU A 146 2.55 -4.34 -1.44
C LEU A 146 3.69 -3.32 -1.38
N GLY A 147 4.08 -2.85 -2.57
CA GLY A 147 4.95 -1.68 -2.74
C GLY A 147 4.15 -0.43 -3.09
N ALA A 148 4.74 0.45 -3.89
CA ALA A 148 4.01 1.56 -4.49
C ALA A 148 2.87 1.03 -5.40
N PRO A 149 1.67 1.64 -5.37
CA PRO A 149 0.59 1.23 -6.26
C PRO A 149 0.91 1.61 -7.71
N LEU A 150 0.48 0.76 -8.65
CA LEU A 150 0.50 1.04 -10.09
C LEU A 150 -0.47 2.18 -10.44
N ALA A 151 -1.64 2.15 -9.80
CA ALA A 151 -2.69 3.14 -10.00
C ALA A 151 -3.46 3.37 -8.70
N ARG A 152 -3.88 4.61 -8.50
CA ARG A 152 -4.86 5.00 -7.50
C ARG A 152 -6.09 5.54 -8.20
N LEU A 153 -7.26 5.08 -7.78
CA LEU A 153 -8.55 5.45 -8.34
C LEU A 153 -9.51 5.85 -7.22
N LYS A 154 -10.50 6.68 -7.56
CA LYS A 154 -11.54 7.14 -6.65
C LYS A 154 -12.91 6.63 -7.12
N ALA A 155 -13.73 6.14 -6.18
CA ALA A 155 -15.11 5.82 -6.46
C ALA A 155 -15.90 7.10 -6.77
N VAL A 156 -16.66 7.07 -7.86
CA VAL A 156 -17.67 8.08 -8.19
C VAL A 156 -19.04 7.41 -8.13
N SER A 157 -19.91 7.95 -7.29
CA SER A 157 -21.34 7.65 -7.29
C SER A 157 -21.98 8.45 -8.42
N GLU A 158 -22.67 7.77 -9.34
CA GLU A 158 -23.59 8.44 -10.27
C GLU A 158 -24.81 8.98 -9.53
#